data_AF-A0A7W7W6L6-F1
#
_entry.id   AF-A0A7W7W6L6-F1
#
_cell.length_a   1.000
_cell.length_b   1.000
_cell.length_c   1.000
_cell.angle_alpha   90.00
_cell.angle_beta   90.00
_cell.angle_gamma   90.00
#
_symmetry.space_group_name_H-M   'P 1'
#
loop_
_entity.id
_entity.type
_entity.pdbx_description
1 polymer ?
#
loop_
_entity_poly.entity_id
_entity_poly.type
_entity_poly.pdbx_seq_one_letter_code
_entity_poly.pdbx_strand_id
1 'polypeptide(L)'
;MARPNHAMDWMTGISFRPGLVEEYAETTGAVLGGRDGFDAYPDVSGIYGGAWQGPVSVLTHHPEDAQPAGGRPRPTRAAQRR
;
A
#
# COMPACT_ATOMS: atom_id res chain seq x y z
N MET A 1 14.12 4.03 -1.81
CA MET A 1 15.40 4.32 -2.49
C MET A 1 15.46 3.42 -3.70
N ALA A 2 15.65 4.00 -4.88
CA ALA A 2 15.81 3.24 -6.11
C ALA A 2 17.19 3.51 -6.69
N ARG A 3 17.74 2.54 -7.43
CA ARG A 3 18.95 2.73 -8.24
C ARG A 3 18.66 3.58 -9.47
N PRO A 4 19.68 4.00 -10.25
CA PRO A 4 19.45 4.62 -11.56
C PRO A 4 18.41 3.84 -12.37
N ASN A 5 17.58 4.55 -13.12
CA ASN A 5 16.43 4.02 -13.86
C ASN A 5 15.35 3.37 -12.97
N HIS A 6 15.20 3.84 -11.72
CA HIS A 6 14.19 3.36 -10.77
C HIS A 6 14.33 1.86 -10.41
N ALA A 7 15.50 1.28 -10.59
CA ALA A 7 15.70 -0.16 -10.39
C ALA A 7 15.68 -0.56 -8.90
N MET A 8 15.04 -1.70 -8.64
CA MET A 8 14.89 -2.33 -7.31
C MET A 8 15.59 -3.71 -7.24
N ASP A 9 16.46 -4.02 -8.21
CA ASP A 9 17.27 -5.23 -8.29
C ASP A 9 18.11 -5.49 -7.03
N TRP A 10 18.50 -4.42 -6.35
CA TRP A 10 19.25 -4.47 -5.11
C TRP A 10 18.48 -5.11 -3.93
N MET A 11 17.15 -5.19 -4.01
CA MET A 11 16.32 -5.84 -3.00
C MET A 11 16.24 -7.38 -3.16
N THR A 12 16.88 -7.94 -4.19
CA THR A 12 16.90 -9.38 -4.41
C THR A 12 17.73 -10.10 -3.35
N GLY A 13 17.34 -11.33 -2.98
CA GLY A 13 18.06 -12.14 -2.00
C GLY A 13 17.85 -11.76 -0.53
N ILE A 14 16.95 -10.81 -0.24
CA ILE A 14 16.57 -10.46 1.13
C ILE A 14 15.55 -11.46 1.66
N SER A 15 15.80 -11.99 2.86
CA SER A 15 14.84 -12.79 3.64
C SER A 15 14.39 -12.03 4.88
N PHE A 16 13.16 -12.29 5.33
CA PHE A 16 12.61 -11.75 6.58
C PHE A 16 11.99 -12.86 7.43
N ARG A 17 11.70 -12.56 8.70
CA ARG A 17 11.06 -13.52 9.61
C ARG A 17 9.67 -13.94 9.08
N PRO A 18 9.27 -15.22 9.21
CA PRO A 18 7.90 -15.63 8.90
C PRO A 18 6.88 -14.79 9.67
N GLY A 19 5.76 -14.44 9.03
CA GLY A 19 4.68 -13.65 9.65
C GLY A 19 4.89 -12.13 9.65
N LEU A 20 6.05 -11.62 9.20
CA LEU A 20 6.33 -10.18 9.22
C LEU A 20 5.34 -9.36 8.38
N VAL A 21 4.95 -9.91 7.23
CA VAL A 21 4.10 -9.22 6.26
C VAL A 21 2.69 -9.09 6.82
N GLU A 22 2.16 -10.17 7.41
CA GLU A 22 0.86 -10.22 8.07
C GLU A 22 0.82 -9.28 9.27
N GLU A 23 1.86 -9.32 10.12
CA GLU A 23 2.00 -8.42 11.28
C GLU A 23 1.93 -6.95 10.87
N TYR A 24 2.64 -6.56 9.81
CA TYR A 24 2.59 -5.18 9.31
C TYR A 24 1.26 -4.85 8.63
N ALA A 25 0.68 -5.78 7.88
CA ALA A 25 -0.63 -5.57 7.26
C ALA A 25 -1.74 -5.34 8.30
N GLU A 26 -1.69 -6.04 9.44
CA GLU A 26 -2.68 -5.91 10.52
C GLU A 26 -2.50 -4.63 11.35
N THR A 27 -1.26 -4.20 11.57
CA THR A 27 -0.94 -3.07 12.46
C THR A 27 -0.84 -1.73 11.74
N THR A 28 -0.68 -1.73 10.42
CA THR A 28 -0.64 -0.50 9.62
C THR A 28 -2.03 0.11 9.50
N GLY A 29 -2.16 1.41 9.78
CA GLY A 29 -3.44 2.13 9.70
C GLY A 29 -3.78 2.69 8.31
N ALA A 30 -2.75 3.02 7.52
CA ALA A 30 -2.88 3.52 6.15
C ALA A 30 -1.55 3.34 5.41
N VAL A 31 -1.62 3.19 4.09
CA VAL A 31 -0.45 3.21 3.20
C VAL A 31 -0.39 4.55 2.50
N LEU A 32 0.78 5.19 2.54
CA LEU A 32 1.05 6.45 1.87
C LEU A 32 2.20 6.22 0.88
N GLY A 33 1.98 6.58 -0.39
CA GLY A 33 2.98 6.44 -1.44
C GLY A 33 3.12 7.72 -2.25
N GLY A 34 4.30 8.00 -2.79
CA GLY A 34 4.49 9.10 -3.74
C GLY A 34 3.95 8.73 -5.13
N ARG A 35 3.73 9.75 -5.98
CA ARG A 35 3.21 9.57 -7.34
C ARG A 35 4.03 8.58 -8.18
N ASP A 36 5.35 8.73 -8.23
CA ASP A 36 6.22 7.87 -9.05
C ASP A 36 6.11 6.38 -8.68
N GLY A 37 5.91 6.08 -7.39
CA GLY A 37 5.71 4.71 -6.92
C GLY A 37 4.37 4.14 -7.37
N PHE A 38 3.33 4.98 -7.34
CA PHE A 38 2.01 4.59 -7.84
C PHE A 38 2.00 4.41 -9.36
N ASP A 39 2.71 5.23 -10.12
CA ASP A 39 2.82 5.07 -11.57
C ASP A 39 3.56 3.79 -11.97
N ALA A 40 4.59 3.42 -11.22
CA ALA A 40 5.32 2.17 -11.44
C ALA A 40 4.48 0.94 -11.05
N TYR A 41 3.67 1.05 -10.00
CA TYR A 41 2.85 -0.05 -9.46
C TYR A 41 1.45 0.43 -9.08
N PRO A 42 0.55 0.63 -10.07
CA PRO A 42 -0.77 1.22 -9.82
C PRO A 42 -1.75 0.24 -9.15
N ASP A 43 -1.47 -1.07 -9.24
CA ASP A 43 -2.28 -2.09 -8.59
C ASP A 43 -1.94 -2.19 -7.10
N VAL A 44 -2.74 -1.50 -6.29
CA VAL A 44 -2.64 -1.51 -4.83
C VAL A 44 -3.02 -2.85 -4.19
N SER A 45 -3.62 -3.77 -4.94
CA SER A 45 -3.95 -5.10 -4.41
C SER A 45 -2.70 -5.95 -4.15
N GLY A 46 -1.55 -5.59 -4.71
CA GLY A 46 -0.27 -6.28 -4.45
C GLY A 46 0.41 -5.89 -3.13
N ILE A 47 -0.09 -4.88 -2.40
CA ILE A 47 0.54 -4.40 -1.17
C ILE A 47 0.54 -5.50 -0.12
N TYR A 48 1.70 -5.70 0.54
CA TYR A 48 1.93 -6.79 1.49
C TYR A 48 1.54 -8.16 0.92
N GLY A 49 1.82 -8.40 -0.36
CA GLY A 49 1.50 -9.68 -1.02
C GLY A 49 0.00 -9.97 -1.11
N GLY A 50 -0.85 -8.94 -1.06
CA GLY A 50 -2.31 -9.08 -1.07
C GLY A 50 -2.98 -9.05 0.30
N ALA A 51 -2.22 -8.95 1.39
CA ALA A 51 -2.78 -8.89 2.74
C ALA A 51 -3.43 -7.53 3.06
N TRP A 52 -3.09 -6.47 2.33
CA TRP A 52 -3.57 -5.12 2.62
C TRP A 52 -5.01 -4.86 2.14
N GLN A 53 -5.86 -4.31 3.01
CA GLN A 53 -7.23 -3.91 2.68
C GLN A 53 -7.60 -2.49 3.16
N GLY A 54 -6.64 -1.78 3.76
CA GLY A 54 -6.87 -0.47 4.36
C GLY A 54 -6.75 0.71 3.37
N PRO A 55 -6.89 1.95 3.86
CA PRO A 55 -6.77 3.15 3.04
C PRO A 55 -5.40 3.28 2.39
N VAL A 56 -5.39 3.69 1.12
CA VAL A 56 -4.16 4.04 0.37
C VAL A 56 -4.29 5.48 -0.11
N SER A 57 -3.27 6.31 0.12
CA SER A 57 -3.23 7.70 -0.38
C SER A 57 -1.96 7.95 -1.19
N VAL A 58 -2.12 8.62 -2.32
CA VAL A 58 -1.01 9.02 -3.19
C VAL A 58 -0.68 10.48 -2.93
N LEU A 59 0.57 10.75 -2.54
CA LEU A 59 1.10 12.08 -2.32
C LEU A 59 1.53 12.66 -3.68
N THR A 60 0.78 13.63 -4.17
CA THR A 60 1.00 14.31 -5.45
C THR A 60 0.59 15.77 -5.38
N HIS A 61 1.25 16.64 -6.15
CA HIS A 61 0.80 18.01 -6.38
C HIS A 61 -0.30 18.09 -7.46
N HIS A 62 -0.52 17.00 -8.20
CA HIS A 62 -1.52 16.84 -9.26
C HIS A 62 -2.57 15.80 -8.84
N PRO A 63 -3.51 16.15 -7.94
CA PRO A 63 -4.53 15.21 -7.48
C PRO A 63 -5.49 14.76 -8.60
N GLU A 64 -5.67 15.56 -9.65
CA GLU A 64 -6.47 15.25 -10.83
C GLU A 64 -5.97 14.02 -11.60
N ASP A 65 -4.67 13.74 -11.55
CA ASP A 65 -4.06 12.60 -12.25
C ASP A 65 -4.15 11.31 -11.42
N ALA A 66 -4.56 11.40 -10.15
CA ALA A 66 -4.69 10.27 -9.25
C ALA A 66 -6.11 9.71 -9.28
N GLN A 67 -6.30 8.61 -10.01
CA GLN A 67 -7.54 7.86 -9.91
C GLN A 67 -7.68 7.29 -8.48
N PRO A 68 -8.86 7.38 -7.83
CA PRO A 68 -9.00 6.91 -6.46
C PRO A 68 -8.55 5.45 -6.35
N ALA A 69 -7.49 5.21 -5.58
CA ALA A 69 -7.06 3.87 -5.23
C ALA A 69 -8.24 3.21 -4.50
N GLY A 70 -8.85 2.20 -5.11
CA GLY A 70 -10.06 1.54 -4.63
C GLY A 70 -9.83 0.79 -3.32
N GLY A 71 -9.68 1.50 -2.21
CA GLY A 71 -9.74 0.95 -0.86
C GLY A 71 -11.19 0.76 -0.45
N ARG A 72 -11.53 -0.38 0.15
CA ARG A 72 -12.89 -0.64 0.64
C ARG A 72 -13.21 0.36 1.76
N PRO A 73 -14.29 1.15 1.65
CA PRO A 73 -14.67 2.07 2.72
C PRO A 73 -14.98 1.31 4.00
N ARG A 74 -14.53 1.88 5.12
CA ARG A 74 -14.71 1.34 6.48
C ARG A 74 -16.17 0.93 6.71
N PRO A 75 -16.48 -0.30 7.15
CA PRO A 75 -17.84 -0.65 7.54
C PRO A 75 -18.28 0.29 8.68
N THR A 76 -19.42 0.94 8.50
CA THR A 76 -20.02 1.84 9.48
C THR A 76 -20.26 1.08 10.78
N ARG A 77 -19.73 1.61 11.88
CA ARG A 77 -19.90 1.09 13.25
C ARG A 77 -21.36 1.31 13.70
N ALA A 78 -22.28 0.52 13.16
CA ALA A 78 -23.69 0.56 13.49
C ALA A 78 -24.24 -0.87 13.73
N ALA A 79 -23.53 -1.71 14.47
CA ALA A 79 -24.06 -3.03 14.87
C ALA A 79 -23.39 -3.67 16.10
N GLN A 80 -22.86 -2.89 17.05
CA GLN A 80 -22.32 -3.44 18.31
C GLN A 80 -22.79 -2.62 19.51
N ARG A 81 -24.10 -2.69 19.72
CA ARG A 81 -24.76 -2.52 21.01
C ARG A 81 -25.97 -3.46 21.03
N ARG A 82 -25.75 -4.73 21.33
CA ARG A 82 -26.67 -5.60 22.08
C ARG A 82 -25.84 -6.64 22.81
#